data_AF-A0A452ZAV1-F1
#
_entry.id   AF-A0A452ZAV1-F1
#
_cell.length_a   1.000
_cell.length_b   1.000
_cell.length_c   1.000
_cell.angle_alpha   90.00
_cell.angle_beta   90.00
_cell.angle_gamma   90.00
#
_symmetry.space_group_name_H-M   'P 1'
#
loop_
_entity.id
_entity.type
_entity.pdbx_description
1 polymer ?
#
loop_
_entity_poly.entity_id
_entity_poly.type
_entity_poly.pdbx_seq_one_letter_code
_entity_poly.pdbx_strand_id
1 'polypeptide(L)'
;MNFFAGLLLLLMPEENAFWTLAGIIDDYFDGYFSEEMIESQVDQLVLEELVREKFPKLANHLDYLGVEVAWVTGPWFLSIFTNVLPWESVLRVWDVLLFDGNRVMLFRTALALLEFYGPALVTTKDAGDAVTLLQSLAGSTFDSSQLVLTARMGYQSVNETGLQDLRNKHRPSVMLSMEERAKGLGVCKESGLASKLYNFKREPEQLVSINDSADQMSDVADGDVDQEGDSGDVDDMYGALTVNSEIDSLPDPKDQVTWLKFELCRLLEERRSAVLRADELETALMEMVKQDNRRQLSAKAEQLEHELSELKQALSDKQEQEQAMFQLVMRVEQELKFAEEARISAEQDAAAQRYAANVLQEKYEEAMASLAQMENRAVMAETMLEATLQYQSSQQKALSPLPSPRASAQDDSFQESQSRRINLLGPFSLSWRDKNKGKQNNASDCTDAKLTDAHEQREEAPSIDDEKHGETQKPDGEWTVESPRGNDKAESPKKDRIHIITNDMNGRHGQLQEIQLD
;
A
#
# COMPACT_ATOMS: atom_id res chain seq x y z
N MET A 1 5.21 13.87 -11.93
CA MET A 1 6.17 12.93 -12.54
C MET A 1 6.99 12.13 -11.53
N ASN A 2 7.32 12.67 -10.35
CA ASN A 2 8.17 12.00 -9.34
C ASN A 2 7.70 10.58 -8.96
N PHE A 3 6.39 10.34 -8.86
CA PHE A 3 5.84 9.06 -8.44
C PHE A 3 6.14 7.92 -9.43
N PHE A 4 5.93 8.14 -10.72
CA PHE A 4 6.24 7.13 -11.72
C PHE A 4 7.74 7.06 -12.05
N ALA A 5 8.52 8.12 -11.84
CA ALA A 5 9.98 8.03 -11.82
C ALA A 5 10.45 7.09 -10.69
N GLY A 6 9.88 7.22 -9.49
CA GLY A 6 10.14 6.33 -8.36
C GLY A 6 9.73 4.88 -8.64
N LEU A 7 8.56 4.66 -9.27
CA LEU A 7 8.11 3.35 -9.73
C LEU A 7 9.16 2.69 -10.65
N LEU A 8 9.65 3.42 -11.65
CA LEU A 8 10.65 2.89 -12.58
C LEU A 8 11.98 2.58 -11.86
N LEU A 9 12.44 3.44 -10.96
CA LEU A 9 13.66 3.20 -10.16
C LEU A 9 13.57 1.97 -9.26
N LEU A 10 12.38 1.57 -8.82
CA LEU A 10 12.16 0.33 -8.07
C LEU A 10 12.30 -0.92 -8.96
N LEU A 11 12.04 -0.79 -10.25
CA LEU A 11 12.00 -1.91 -11.20
C LEU A 11 13.30 -2.08 -11.99
N MET A 12 14.08 -1.01 -12.18
CA MET A 12 15.28 -1.03 -13.01
C MET A 12 16.36 -0.03 -12.55
N PRO A 13 17.63 -0.22 -12.97
CA PRO A 13 18.72 0.71 -12.67
C PRO A 13 18.45 2.14 -13.18
N GLU A 14 19.08 3.13 -12.54
CA GLU A 14 18.85 4.57 -12.76
C GLU A 14 18.88 4.99 -14.24
N GLU A 15 19.91 4.58 -14.99
CA GLU A 15 20.03 4.94 -16.41
C GLU A 15 18.87 4.37 -17.24
N ASN A 16 18.49 3.12 -17.02
CA ASN A 16 17.38 2.50 -17.72
C ASN A 16 16.05 3.14 -17.32
N ALA A 17 15.87 3.49 -16.05
CA ALA A 17 14.67 4.16 -15.56
C ALA A 17 14.52 5.54 -16.22
N PHE A 18 15.61 6.30 -16.36
CA PHE A 18 15.63 7.59 -17.04
C PHE A 18 15.22 7.46 -18.51
N TRP A 19 15.85 6.56 -19.27
CA TRP A 19 15.51 6.39 -20.70
C TRP A 19 14.12 5.82 -20.93
N THR A 20 13.66 4.94 -20.04
CA THR A 20 12.28 4.42 -20.08
C THR A 20 11.28 5.53 -19.80
N LEU A 21 11.54 6.38 -18.80
CA LEU A 21 10.71 7.53 -18.49
C LEU A 21 10.63 8.51 -19.67
N ALA A 22 11.77 8.84 -20.28
CA ALA A 22 11.85 9.70 -21.44
C ALA A 22 11.04 9.12 -22.61
N GLY A 23 11.23 7.83 -22.93
CA GLY A 23 10.46 7.16 -23.99
C GLY A 23 8.96 7.12 -23.72
N ILE A 24 8.52 6.89 -22.49
CA ILE A 24 7.09 6.95 -22.14
C ILE A 24 6.54 8.36 -22.36
N ILE A 25 7.24 9.39 -21.89
CA ILE A 25 6.78 10.77 -22.02
C ILE A 25 6.71 11.18 -23.49
N ASP A 26 7.76 10.91 -24.27
CA ASP A 26 7.87 11.36 -25.65
C ASP A 26 7.00 10.54 -26.60
N ASP A 27 6.94 9.20 -26.45
CA ASP A 27 6.22 8.35 -27.41
C ASP A 27 4.73 8.16 -27.05
N TYR A 28 4.36 8.15 -25.77
CA TYR A 28 3.00 7.80 -25.31
C TYR A 28 2.22 9.05 -24.85
N PHE A 29 2.94 10.03 -24.28
CA PHE A 29 2.37 11.21 -23.61
C PHE A 29 2.88 12.53 -24.22
N ASP A 30 3.16 12.54 -25.52
CA ASP A 30 3.61 13.76 -26.22
C ASP A 30 2.65 14.92 -25.95
N GLY A 31 3.21 16.07 -25.56
CA GLY A 31 2.46 17.27 -25.19
C GLY A 31 1.58 17.18 -23.94
N TYR A 32 1.50 16.02 -23.27
CA TYR A 32 0.60 15.78 -22.12
C TYR A 32 1.05 16.55 -20.87
N PHE A 33 2.36 16.56 -20.60
CA PHE A 33 2.98 17.24 -19.47
C PHE A 33 3.61 18.60 -19.86
N SER A 34 3.11 19.22 -20.93
CA SER A 34 3.49 20.58 -21.33
C SER A 34 3.02 21.63 -20.31
N GLU A 35 3.57 22.85 -20.35
CA GLU A 35 3.17 23.95 -19.44
C GLU A 35 1.66 24.25 -19.50
N GLU A 36 1.08 24.15 -20.70
CA GLU A 36 -0.33 24.39 -20.94
C GLU A 36 -1.19 23.13 -20.74
N MET A 37 -0.58 21.95 -20.63
CA MET A 37 -1.24 20.66 -20.41
C MET A 37 -2.43 20.42 -21.35
N ILE A 38 -2.33 20.85 -22.62
CA ILE A 38 -3.44 20.84 -23.58
C ILE A 38 -3.98 19.41 -23.75
N GLU A 39 -3.11 18.45 -24.06
CA GLU A 39 -3.54 17.06 -24.31
C GLU A 39 -4.14 16.41 -23.06
N SER A 40 -3.70 16.81 -21.86
CA SER A 40 -4.33 16.37 -20.61
C SER A 40 -5.74 16.93 -20.45
N GLN A 41 -5.96 18.21 -20.74
CA GLN A 41 -7.29 18.81 -20.68
C GLN A 41 -8.23 18.20 -21.74
N VAL A 42 -7.73 17.95 -22.94
CA VAL A 42 -8.48 17.26 -23.99
C VAL A 42 -8.90 15.87 -23.54
N ASP A 43 -7.99 15.07 -22.99
CA ASP A 43 -8.30 13.72 -22.53
C ASP A 43 -9.33 13.71 -21.37
N GLN A 44 -9.38 14.75 -20.52
CA GLN A 44 -10.44 14.89 -19.52
C GLN A 44 -11.82 15.12 -20.16
N LEU A 45 -11.93 15.98 -21.17
CA LEU A 45 -13.19 16.20 -21.90
C LEU A 45 -13.64 14.96 -22.67
N VAL A 46 -12.69 14.23 -23.27
CA VAL A 46 -12.95 12.94 -23.93
C VAL A 46 -13.51 11.94 -22.91
N LEU A 47 -12.89 11.85 -21.73
CA LEU A 47 -13.37 10.97 -20.67
C LEU A 47 -14.77 11.37 -20.19
N GLU A 48 -15.03 12.67 -20.03
CA GLU A 48 -16.35 13.16 -19.61
C GLU A 48 -17.45 12.79 -20.63
N GLU A 49 -17.17 12.90 -21.93
CA GLU A 49 -18.09 12.45 -22.98
C GLU A 49 -18.36 10.94 -22.89
N LEU A 50 -17.30 10.13 -22.69
CA LEU A 50 -17.44 8.68 -22.52
C LEU A 50 -18.22 8.31 -21.25
N VAL A 51 -18.01 9.02 -20.14
CA VAL A 51 -18.75 8.80 -18.88
C VAL A 51 -20.22 9.15 -19.06
N ARG A 52 -20.54 10.23 -19.77
CA ARG A 52 -21.93 10.62 -20.06
C ARG A 52 -22.63 9.62 -20.99
N GLU A 53 -21.89 9.00 -21.91
CA GLU A 53 -22.40 7.94 -22.78
C GLU A 53 -22.64 6.62 -22.03
N LYS A 54 -21.66 6.15 -21.24
CA LYS A 54 -21.70 4.85 -20.58
C LYS A 54 -22.44 4.85 -19.25
N PHE A 55 -22.35 5.95 -18.50
CA PHE A 55 -22.90 6.09 -17.16
C PHE A 55 -23.73 7.38 -17.00
N PRO A 56 -24.81 7.58 -17.79
CA PRO A 56 -25.57 8.82 -17.77
C PRO A 56 -26.18 9.13 -16.40
N LYS A 57 -26.55 8.11 -15.62
CA LYS A 57 -27.07 8.30 -14.26
C LYS A 57 -26.02 8.86 -13.30
N LEU A 58 -24.78 8.36 -13.40
CA LEU A 58 -23.67 8.82 -12.57
C LEU A 58 -23.27 10.24 -12.97
N ALA A 59 -23.15 10.52 -14.27
CA ALA A 59 -22.85 11.85 -14.80
C ALA A 59 -23.87 12.90 -14.30
N ASN A 60 -25.17 12.62 -14.47
CA ASN A 60 -26.22 13.53 -14.01
C ASN A 60 -26.22 13.74 -12.49
N HIS A 61 -25.84 12.71 -11.72
CA HIS A 61 -25.74 12.82 -10.26
C HIS A 61 -24.56 13.70 -9.84
N LEU A 62 -23.40 13.51 -10.47
CA LEU A 62 -22.22 14.36 -10.23
C LEU A 62 -22.50 15.82 -10.64
N ASP A 63 -23.19 16.04 -11.76
CA ASP A 63 -23.64 17.37 -12.21
C ASP A 63 -24.59 18.01 -11.17
N TYR A 64 -25.54 17.24 -10.61
CA TYR A 64 -26.44 17.71 -9.55
C TYR A 64 -25.68 18.11 -8.27
N LEU A 65 -24.62 17.38 -7.92
CA LEU A 65 -23.76 17.71 -6.79
C LEU A 65 -22.77 18.85 -7.08
N GLY A 66 -22.66 19.30 -8.33
CA GLY A 66 -21.67 20.30 -8.76
C GLY A 66 -20.24 19.78 -8.78
N VAL A 67 -20.05 18.47 -8.93
CA VAL A 67 -18.74 17.82 -9.02
C VAL A 67 -18.42 17.51 -10.47
N GLU A 68 -17.45 18.22 -11.03
CA GLU A 68 -16.98 17.95 -12.39
C GLU A 68 -16.12 16.67 -12.41
N VAL A 69 -16.36 15.79 -13.40
CA VAL A 69 -15.63 14.51 -13.54
C VAL A 69 -14.12 14.75 -13.58
N ALA A 70 -13.69 15.80 -14.28
CA ALA A 70 -12.28 16.17 -14.42
C ALA A 70 -11.57 16.44 -13.09
N TRP A 71 -12.28 16.93 -12.05
CA TRP A 71 -11.67 17.19 -10.73
C TRP A 71 -11.28 15.89 -10.02
N VAL A 72 -12.01 14.81 -10.32
CA VAL A 72 -11.76 13.48 -9.75
C VAL A 72 -10.72 12.74 -10.59
N THR A 73 -10.89 12.73 -11.91
CA THR A 73 -10.11 11.88 -12.82
C THR A 73 -8.80 12.51 -13.29
N GLY A 74 -8.66 13.83 -13.16
CA GLY A 74 -7.42 14.55 -13.50
C GLY A 74 -6.19 14.00 -12.77
N PRO A 75 -6.22 13.89 -11.42
CA PRO A 75 -5.13 13.28 -10.65
C PRO A 75 -4.82 11.84 -11.06
N TRP A 76 -5.81 11.07 -11.52
CA TRP A 76 -5.62 9.68 -11.94
C TRP A 76 -4.76 9.60 -13.19
N PHE A 77 -5.07 10.41 -14.20
CA PHE A 77 -4.32 10.41 -15.46
C PHE A 77 -2.93 11.02 -15.29
N LEU A 78 -2.81 12.11 -14.53
CA LEU A 78 -1.52 12.79 -14.32
C LEU A 78 -0.51 11.97 -13.52
N SER A 79 -0.99 11.04 -12.70
CA SER A 79 -0.16 10.07 -11.99
C SER A 79 -0.09 8.71 -12.66
N ILE A 80 -0.77 8.50 -13.80
CA ILE A 80 -0.89 7.17 -14.44
C ILE A 80 -1.31 6.12 -13.38
N PHE A 81 -2.27 6.50 -12.55
CA PHE A 81 -2.83 5.73 -11.43
C PHE A 81 -1.86 5.34 -10.30
N THR A 82 -0.58 5.74 -10.32
CA THR A 82 0.40 5.30 -9.30
C THR A 82 0.05 5.73 -7.88
N ASN A 83 -0.66 6.85 -7.73
CA ASN A 83 -1.06 7.39 -6.43
C ASN A 83 -2.49 7.05 -6.03
N VAL A 84 -3.19 6.33 -6.90
CA VAL A 84 -4.63 6.10 -6.79
C VAL A 84 -4.86 4.65 -6.43
N LEU A 85 -4.15 3.72 -7.07
CA LEU A 85 -4.37 2.29 -6.93
C LEU A 85 -3.33 1.61 -6.02
N PRO A 86 -3.66 0.47 -5.41
CA PRO A 86 -2.68 -0.40 -4.76
C PRO A 86 -1.59 -0.84 -5.74
N TRP A 87 -0.38 -1.06 -5.23
CA TRP A 87 0.83 -1.33 -6.01
C TRP A 87 0.66 -2.45 -7.05
N GLU A 88 0.04 -3.55 -6.66
CA GLU A 88 -0.20 -4.71 -7.52
C GLU A 88 -1.11 -4.37 -8.71
N SER A 89 -2.09 -3.48 -8.49
CA SER A 89 -2.98 -3.01 -9.55
C SER A 89 -2.28 -2.02 -10.48
N VAL A 90 -1.47 -1.11 -9.92
CA VAL A 90 -0.64 -0.18 -10.69
C VAL A 90 0.25 -0.95 -11.67
N LEU A 91 0.99 -1.95 -11.18
CA LEU A 91 1.88 -2.74 -12.04
C LEU A 91 1.13 -3.41 -13.20
N ARG A 92 -0.05 -3.98 -12.97
CA ARG A 92 -0.82 -4.63 -14.04
C ARG A 92 -1.38 -3.64 -15.07
N VAL A 93 -1.79 -2.45 -14.63
CA VAL A 93 -2.24 -1.39 -15.55
C VAL A 93 -1.05 -0.91 -16.38
N TRP A 94 0.12 -0.75 -15.77
CA TRP A 94 1.37 -0.36 -16.43
C TRP A 94 1.87 -1.42 -17.42
N ASP A 95 1.78 -2.71 -17.10
CA ASP A 95 2.12 -3.79 -18.04
C ASP A 95 1.33 -3.67 -19.35
N VAL A 96 0.02 -3.42 -19.25
CA VAL A 96 -0.85 -3.28 -20.42
C VAL A 96 -0.60 -1.96 -21.14
N LEU A 97 -0.38 -0.86 -20.39
CA LEU A 97 -0.04 0.44 -20.98
C LEU A 97 1.22 0.35 -21.85
N LEU A 98 2.29 -0.23 -21.31
CA LEU A 98 3.57 -0.41 -22.00
C LEU A 98 3.46 -1.41 -23.15
N PHE A 99 2.59 -2.42 -23.04
CA PHE A 99 2.35 -3.37 -24.12
C PHE A 99 1.54 -2.76 -25.29
N ASP A 100 0.48 -2.01 -24.99
CA ASP A 100 -0.41 -1.43 -26.01
C ASP A 100 0.21 -0.20 -26.71
N GLY A 101 1.19 0.47 -26.08
CA GLY A 101 1.91 1.56 -26.73
C GLY A 101 1.17 2.89 -26.78
N ASN A 102 0.06 3.05 -26.04
CA ASN A 102 -0.83 4.22 -26.16
C ASN A 102 -1.61 4.50 -24.86
N ARG A 103 -2.39 5.59 -24.87
CA ARG A 103 -3.16 6.08 -23.71
C ARG A 103 -4.51 5.38 -23.51
N VAL A 104 -4.93 4.44 -24.36
CA VAL A 104 -6.25 3.78 -24.28
C VAL A 104 -6.47 3.14 -22.92
N MET A 105 -5.44 2.53 -22.35
CA MET A 105 -5.54 1.83 -21.07
C MET A 105 -5.93 2.78 -19.92
N LEU A 106 -5.61 4.07 -19.99
CA LEU A 106 -6.02 5.05 -18.98
C LEU A 106 -7.55 5.22 -18.95
N PHE A 107 -8.15 5.39 -20.13
CA PHE A 107 -9.59 5.56 -20.27
C PHE A 107 -10.34 4.31 -19.82
N ARG A 108 -9.88 3.14 -20.26
CA ARG A 108 -10.47 1.86 -19.88
C ARG A 108 -10.41 1.62 -18.38
N THR A 109 -9.28 1.94 -17.76
CA THR A 109 -9.10 1.82 -16.30
C THR A 109 -10.00 2.80 -15.56
N ALA A 110 -10.06 4.07 -15.97
CA ALA A 110 -10.93 5.06 -15.35
C ALA A 110 -12.42 4.68 -15.45
N LEU A 111 -12.87 4.19 -16.61
CA LEU A 111 -14.25 3.73 -16.78
C LEU A 111 -14.56 2.51 -15.92
N ALA A 112 -13.63 1.55 -15.81
CA ALA A 112 -13.81 0.40 -14.92
C ALA A 112 -13.88 0.82 -13.44
N LEU A 113 -13.06 1.78 -13.02
CA LEU A 113 -13.12 2.32 -11.65
C LEU A 113 -14.46 3.02 -11.38
N LEU A 114 -14.92 3.84 -12.33
CA LEU A 114 -16.23 4.48 -12.23
C LEU A 114 -17.39 3.46 -12.26
N GLU A 115 -17.24 2.32 -12.93
CA GLU A 115 -18.20 1.22 -12.87
C GLU A 115 -18.29 0.62 -11.46
N PHE A 116 -17.13 0.37 -10.84
CA PHE A 116 -17.07 -0.18 -9.50
C PHE A 116 -17.60 0.80 -8.44
N TYR A 117 -17.32 2.09 -8.60
CA TYR A 117 -17.72 3.12 -7.63
C TYR A 117 -19.11 3.68 -7.91
N GLY A 118 -19.60 3.57 -9.14
CA GLY A 118 -20.86 4.17 -9.60
C GLY A 118 -22.05 3.90 -8.68
N PRO A 119 -22.30 2.64 -8.25
CA PRO A 119 -23.39 2.34 -7.32
C PRO A 119 -23.29 3.07 -5.99
N ALA A 120 -22.09 3.21 -5.43
CA ALA A 120 -21.87 3.91 -4.16
C ALA A 120 -21.93 5.43 -4.34
N LEU A 121 -21.35 5.95 -5.42
CA LEU A 121 -21.35 7.38 -5.75
C LEU A 121 -22.75 7.95 -5.91
N VAL A 122 -23.67 7.23 -6.56
CA VAL A 122 -25.05 7.71 -6.75
C VAL A 122 -25.83 7.79 -5.42
N THR A 123 -25.34 7.17 -4.34
CA THR A 123 -25.98 7.28 -3.01
C THR A 123 -25.54 8.51 -2.21
N THR A 124 -24.49 9.20 -2.66
CA THR A 124 -23.94 10.37 -1.96
C THR A 124 -24.88 11.58 -2.09
N LYS A 125 -24.93 12.41 -1.04
CA LYS A 125 -25.88 13.53 -0.96
C LYS A 125 -25.23 14.89 -1.20
N ASP A 126 -23.92 14.97 -1.02
CA ASP A 126 -23.13 16.18 -1.18
C ASP A 126 -21.79 15.88 -1.88
N ALA A 127 -21.19 16.95 -2.40
CA ALA A 127 -19.92 16.88 -3.12
C ALA A 127 -18.76 16.38 -2.25
N GLY A 128 -18.75 16.72 -0.95
CA GLY A 128 -17.71 16.32 -0.01
C GLY A 128 -17.69 14.82 0.22
N ASP A 129 -18.88 14.25 0.46
CA ASP A 129 -19.09 12.81 0.61
C ASP A 129 -18.68 12.05 -0.67
N ALA A 130 -19.03 12.57 -1.85
CA ALA A 130 -18.63 11.98 -3.13
C ALA A 130 -17.11 11.94 -3.30
N VAL A 131 -16.43 13.05 -3.04
CA VAL A 131 -14.96 13.15 -3.14
C VAL A 131 -14.27 12.25 -2.10
N THR A 132 -14.77 12.22 -0.86
CA THR A 132 -14.21 11.38 0.21
C THR A 132 -14.39 9.90 -0.10
N LEU A 133 -15.55 9.51 -0.65
CA LEU A 133 -15.84 8.15 -1.06
C LEU A 133 -14.93 7.71 -2.22
N LEU A 134 -14.70 8.58 -3.20
CA LEU A 134 -13.75 8.33 -4.29
C LEU A 134 -12.31 8.16 -3.81
N GLN A 135 -11.87 9.01 -2.87
CA GLN A 135 -10.52 8.94 -2.30
C GLN A 135 -10.32 7.68 -1.44
N SER A 136 -11.30 7.32 -0.61
CA SER A 136 -11.24 6.14 0.24
C SER A 136 -11.35 4.83 -0.53
N LEU A 137 -12.16 4.80 -1.60
CA LEU A 137 -12.30 3.61 -2.44
C LEU A 137 -11.12 3.40 -3.38
N ALA A 138 -10.50 4.45 -3.90
CA ALA A 138 -9.26 4.34 -4.68
C ALA A 138 -8.17 3.56 -3.92
N GLY A 139 -8.03 3.81 -2.61
CA GLY A 139 -7.10 3.09 -1.73
C GLY A 139 -7.55 1.70 -1.26
N SER A 140 -8.77 1.26 -1.59
CA SER A 140 -9.27 -0.06 -1.24
C SER A 140 -8.60 -1.15 -2.10
N THR A 141 -8.40 -2.34 -1.55
CA THR A 141 -7.72 -3.45 -2.25
C THR A 141 -8.60 -3.98 -3.38
N PHE A 142 -8.41 -3.49 -4.60
CA PHE A 142 -8.97 -4.12 -5.80
C PHE A 142 -8.25 -5.44 -6.08
N ASP A 143 -9.01 -6.43 -6.54
CA ASP A 143 -8.40 -7.53 -7.28
C ASP A 143 -7.83 -6.97 -8.59
N SER A 144 -6.50 -6.87 -8.65
CA SER A 144 -5.75 -6.35 -9.79
C SER A 144 -6.10 -7.08 -11.09
N SER A 145 -6.43 -8.37 -11.02
CA SER A 145 -6.82 -9.16 -12.19
C SER A 145 -8.22 -8.79 -12.67
N GLN A 146 -9.17 -8.59 -11.74
CA GLN A 146 -10.53 -8.15 -12.09
C GLN A 146 -10.53 -6.74 -12.68
N LEU A 147 -9.75 -5.81 -12.11
CA LEU A 147 -9.66 -4.45 -12.64
C LEU A 147 -9.22 -4.46 -14.11
N VAL A 148 -8.12 -5.14 -14.42
CA VAL A 148 -7.58 -5.19 -15.79
C VAL A 148 -8.52 -5.96 -16.72
N LEU A 149 -9.17 -7.01 -16.25
CA LEU A 149 -10.14 -7.76 -17.03
C LEU A 149 -11.37 -6.92 -17.36
N THR A 150 -11.97 -6.23 -16.40
CA THR A 150 -13.10 -5.31 -16.62
C THR A 150 -12.70 -4.15 -17.52
N ALA A 151 -11.54 -3.53 -17.29
CA ALA A 151 -11.03 -2.46 -18.15
C ALA A 151 -10.88 -2.93 -19.61
N ARG A 152 -10.25 -4.08 -19.84
CA ARG A 152 -9.93 -4.55 -21.20
C ARG A 152 -11.14 -5.16 -21.92
N MET A 153 -11.94 -5.96 -21.22
CA MET A 153 -13.06 -6.69 -21.81
C MET A 153 -14.36 -5.87 -21.79
N GLY A 154 -14.61 -5.12 -20.71
CA GLY A 154 -15.80 -4.28 -20.56
C GLY A 154 -15.79 -3.06 -21.47
N TYR A 155 -14.60 -2.47 -21.70
CA TYR A 155 -14.44 -1.26 -22.51
C TYR A 155 -13.64 -1.49 -23.80
N GLN A 156 -13.80 -2.68 -24.40
CA GLN A 156 -13.13 -3.03 -25.66
C GLN A 156 -13.49 -2.07 -26.81
N SER A 157 -14.71 -1.50 -26.79
CA SER A 157 -15.16 -0.50 -27.77
C SER A 157 -14.37 0.80 -27.72
N VAL A 158 -13.71 1.10 -26.59
CA VAL A 158 -12.81 2.26 -26.47
C VAL A 158 -11.48 1.85 -27.09
N ASN A 159 -11.22 2.32 -28.30
CA ASN A 159 -10.01 2.05 -29.07
C ASN A 159 -9.29 3.35 -29.43
N GLU A 160 -8.01 3.25 -29.82
CA GLU A 160 -7.18 4.44 -30.07
C GLU A 160 -7.74 5.31 -31.20
N THR A 161 -8.31 4.70 -32.25
CA THR A 161 -8.92 5.45 -33.35
C THR A 161 -10.12 6.27 -32.89
N GLY A 162 -11.01 5.68 -32.09
CA GLY A 162 -12.18 6.39 -31.56
C GLY A 162 -11.77 7.49 -30.58
N LEU A 163 -10.80 7.21 -29.70
CA LEU A 163 -10.25 8.24 -28.81
C LEU A 163 -9.64 9.39 -29.60
N GLN A 164 -8.91 9.12 -30.68
CA GLN A 164 -8.32 10.16 -31.51
C GLN A 164 -9.39 11.04 -32.18
N ASP A 165 -10.50 10.46 -32.63
CA ASP A 165 -11.63 11.21 -33.18
C ASP A 165 -12.26 12.13 -32.13
N LEU A 166 -12.48 11.63 -30.89
CA LEU A 166 -12.96 12.46 -29.79
C LEU A 166 -11.94 13.54 -29.39
N ARG A 167 -10.64 13.25 -29.36
CA ARG A 167 -9.59 14.24 -29.10
C ARG A 167 -9.62 15.35 -30.15
N ASN A 168 -9.72 14.99 -31.43
CA ASN A 168 -9.79 15.97 -32.53
C ASN A 168 -11.04 16.85 -32.43
N LYS A 169 -12.16 16.31 -31.93
CA LYS A 169 -13.39 17.06 -31.65
C LYS A 169 -13.21 18.08 -30.53
N HIS A 170 -12.55 17.71 -29.42
CA HIS A 170 -12.43 18.57 -28.22
C HIS A 170 -11.22 19.52 -28.23
N ARG A 171 -10.13 19.17 -28.93
CA ARG A 171 -8.89 19.96 -28.99
C ARG A 171 -9.11 21.44 -29.35
N PRO A 172 -9.93 21.79 -30.36
CA PRO A 172 -10.19 23.20 -30.68
C PRO A 172 -10.83 23.97 -29.52
N SER A 173 -11.74 23.35 -28.78
CA SER A 173 -12.40 23.99 -27.63
C SER A 173 -11.40 24.32 -26.52
N VAL A 174 -10.50 23.38 -26.20
CA VAL A 174 -9.46 23.59 -25.18
C VAL A 174 -8.52 24.72 -25.60
N MET A 175 -8.06 24.72 -26.85
CA MET A 175 -7.18 25.79 -27.36
C MET A 175 -7.85 27.17 -27.29
N LEU A 176 -9.14 27.27 -27.66
CA LEU A 176 -9.89 28.53 -27.56
C LEU A 176 -10.00 29.01 -26.11
N SER A 177 -10.39 28.13 -25.18
CA SER A 177 -10.47 28.48 -23.76
C SER A 177 -9.11 28.83 -23.13
N MET A 178 -8.00 28.28 -23.64
CA MET A 178 -6.65 28.67 -23.23
C MET A 178 -6.27 30.04 -23.80
N GLU A 179 -6.56 30.30 -25.06
CA GLU A 179 -6.28 31.58 -25.70
C GLU A 179 -7.08 32.72 -25.06
N GLU A 180 -8.34 32.48 -24.70
CA GLU A 180 -9.18 33.42 -23.93
C GLU A 180 -8.59 33.71 -22.56
N ARG A 181 -8.12 32.67 -21.83
CA ARG A 181 -7.43 32.84 -20.54
C ARG A 181 -6.12 33.62 -20.69
N ALA A 182 -5.35 33.36 -21.73
CA ALA A 182 -4.10 34.07 -22.01
C ALA A 182 -4.36 35.56 -22.36
N LYS A 183 -5.39 35.85 -23.16
CA LYS A 183 -5.86 37.21 -23.47
C LYS A 183 -6.36 37.92 -22.21
N GLY A 184 -7.12 37.24 -21.35
CA GLY A 184 -7.58 37.77 -20.06
C GLY A 184 -6.44 38.08 -19.09
N LEU A 185 -5.40 37.24 -19.05
CA LEU A 185 -4.17 37.51 -18.28
C LEU A 185 -3.36 38.68 -18.88
N GLY A 186 -3.35 38.85 -20.20
CA GLY A 186 -2.72 40.00 -20.87
C GLY A 186 -3.36 41.33 -20.47
N VAL A 187 -4.69 41.38 -20.41
CA VAL A 187 -5.45 42.55 -19.93
C VAL A 187 -5.18 42.84 -18.45
N CYS A 188 -5.02 41.80 -17.62
CA CYS A 188 -4.70 41.94 -16.20
C CYS A 188 -3.22 42.34 -15.94
N LYS A 189 -2.29 41.91 -16.80
CA LYS A 189 -0.87 42.31 -16.75
C LYS A 189 -0.65 43.76 -17.22
N GLU A 190 -1.42 44.25 -18.19
CA GLU A 190 -1.39 45.66 -18.60
C GLU A 190 -2.13 46.57 -17.62
N SER A 191 -3.18 46.09 -16.95
CA SER A 191 -3.80 46.79 -15.82
C SER A 191 -3.08 46.45 -14.52
N GLY A 192 -1.80 46.85 -14.41
CA GLY A 192 -1.03 46.70 -13.17
C GLY A 192 -1.81 47.19 -11.96
N LEU A 193 -2.21 46.24 -11.09
CA LEU A 193 -2.95 46.47 -9.85
C LEU A 193 -2.21 47.40 -8.85
N ALA A 194 -0.95 47.74 -9.13
CA ALA A 194 -0.19 48.76 -8.42
C ALA A 194 -0.54 50.21 -8.79
N SER A 195 -1.21 50.46 -9.92
CA SER A 195 -1.53 51.83 -10.38
C SER A 195 -2.91 52.33 -9.95
N LYS A 196 -3.80 51.46 -9.44
CA LYS A 196 -5.13 51.85 -8.93
C LYS A 196 -5.18 52.22 -7.46
N LEU A 197 -4.09 52.01 -6.70
CA LEU A 197 -3.99 52.45 -5.31
C LEU A 197 -3.42 53.87 -5.13
N TYR A 198 -3.06 54.56 -6.22
CA TYR A 198 -2.48 55.91 -6.16
C TYR A 198 -3.15 56.93 -7.10
N ASN A 199 -4.45 56.78 -7.38
CA ASN A 199 -5.23 57.76 -8.15
C ASN A 199 -6.42 58.36 -7.39
N PHE A 200 -6.27 58.55 -6.06
CA PHE A 200 -7.17 59.41 -5.29
C PHE A 200 -6.47 60.72 -4.88
N LYS A 201 -5.94 61.43 -5.87
CA LYS A 201 -5.76 62.88 -5.79
C LYS A 201 -6.41 63.46 -7.04
N ARG A 202 -7.68 63.88 -6.89
CA ARG A 202 -8.35 64.73 -7.87
C ARG A 202 -7.59 66.05 -7.95
N GLU A 203 -6.98 66.32 -9.09
CA GLU A 203 -6.84 67.70 -9.55
C GLU A 203 -8.14 68.12 -10.26
N PRO A 204 -8.52 69.41 -10.21
CA PRO A 204 -9.79 69.90 -10.70
C PRO A 204 -9.66 70.29 -12.18
N GLU A 205 -10.36 69.59 -13.07
CA GLU A 205 -10.58 70.10 -14.42
C GLU A 205 -11.94 70.79 -14.56
N GLN A 206 -11.85 71.93 -15.23
CA GLN A 206 -12.86 72.93 -15.52
C GLN A 206 -13.96 72.34 -16.40
N LEU A 207 -15.22 72.62 -16.07
CA LEU A 207 -16.34 72.42 -16.97
C LEU A 207 -16.81 73.78 -17.51
N VAL A 208 -16.62 73.92 -18.82
CA VAL A 208 -17.19 74.96 -19.66
C VAL A 208 -18.71 74.75 -19.78
N SER A 209 -19.39 75.90 -19.77
CA SER A 209 -20.79 76.19 -20.06
C SER A 209 -21.49 75.34 -21.13
N ILE A 210 -22.76 74.97 -20.87
CA ILE A 210 -23.82 74.92 -21.88
C ILE A 210 -25.13 75.46 -21.26
N ASN A 211 -25.76 76.38 -21.99
CA ASN A 211 -26.99 77.10 -21.67
C ASN A 211 -28.27 76.27 -21.82
N ASP A 212 -29.28 76.67 -21.05
CA ASP A 212 -30.72 76.79 -21.33
C ASP A 212 -31.42 75.87 -22.35
N SER A 213 -32.44 75.16 -21.87
CA SER A 213 -33.80 75.26 -22.43
C SER A 213 -34.85 74.68 -21.46
N ALA A 214 -35.86 75.50 -21.19
CA ALA A 214 -37.12 75.14 -20.56
C ALA A 214 -38.00 74.35 -21.54
N ASP A 215 -38.81 73.39 -21.06
CA ASP A 215 -40.27 73.53 -20.92
C ASP A 215 -41.00 72.19 -20.70
N GLN A 216 -42.14 72.30 -19.99
CA GLN A 216 -43.32 71.42 -19.93
C GLN A 216 -43.25 70.10 -19.15
N MET A 217 -44.30 69.56 -18.55
CA MET A 217 -45.47 70.01 -17.74
C MET A 217 -46.25 68.71 -17.39
N SER A 218 -46.94 68.71 -16.24
CA SER A 218 -48.10 67.88 -15.81
C SER A 218 -48.04 66.35 -15.75
N ASP A 219 -48.27 65.76 -14.56
CA ASP A 219 -49.57 65.20 -14.08
C ASP A 219 -49.37 64.52 -12.69
N VAL A 220 -50.02 64.95 -11.61
CA VAL A 220 -51.35 64.57 -11.06
C VAL A 220 -51.39 63.24 -10.27
N ALA A 221 -51.44 63.41 -8.94
CA ALA A 221 -52.35 62.86 -7.92
C ALA A 221 -52.19 61.46 -7.26
N ASP A 222 -52.25 61.54 -5.92
CA ASP A 222 -53.12 60.82 -4.95
C ASP A 222 -52.76 59.46 -4.32
N GLY A 223 -53.05 59.38 -3.01
CA GLY A 223 -53.18 58.17 -2.16
C GLY A 223 -52.07 58.03 -1.11
N ASP A 224 -52.17 58.53 0.14
CA ASP A 224 -52.94 58.00 1.30
C ASP A 224 -52.76 56.48 1.52
N VAL A 225 -52.53 55.88 2.71
CA VAL A 225 -52.41 56.29 4.12
C VAL A 225 -52.09 54.99 4.96
N ASP A 226 -51.64 55.17 6.21
CA ASP A 226 -51.62 54.21 7.37
C ASP A 226 -50.49 53.17 7.53
N GLN A 227 -49.57 53.32 8.52
CA GLN A 227 -49.65 53.06 10.00
C GLN A 227 -49.08 51.65 10.33
N GLU A 228 -48.29 51.37 11.37
CA GLU A 228 -48.18 51.91 12.72
C GLU A 228 -46.89 51.37 13.42
N GLY A 229 -46.48 52.02 14.52
CA GLY A 229 -45.64 51.46 15.58
C GLY A 229 -44.22 52.07 15.67
N ASP A 230 -43.70 52.54 16.80
CA ASP A 230 -44.18 52.58 18.19
C ASP A 230 -43.29 53.58 18.96
N SER A 231 -43.90 54.12 20.00
CA SER A 231 -43.51 55.08 21.03
C SER A 231 -42.03 55.19 21.43
N GLY A 232 -41.63 56.44 21.65
CA GLY A 232 -40.38 56.80 22.30
C GLY A 232 -40.33 58.30 22.62
N ASP A 233 -40.99 58.65 23.72
CA ASP A 233 -41.06 59.94 24.40
C ASP A 233 -39.73 60.73 24.43
N VAL A 234 -39.72 61.91 23.80
CA VAL A 234 -38.77 63.01 24.03
C VAL A 234 -39.51 64.35 23.99
N ASP A 235 -40.51 64.50 24.85
CA ASP A 235 -41.04 65.80 25.25
C ASP A 235 -40.02 66.51 26.17
N ASP A 236 -38.92 67.04 25.60
CA ASP A 236 -38.04 67.98 26.33
C ASP A 236 -37.16 68.87 25.42
N MET A 237 -37.69 69.42 24.31
CA MET A 237 -36.94 70.47 23.59
C MET A 237 -37.70 71.42 22.66
N TYR A 238 -39.01 71.64 22.81
CA TYR A 238 -39.75 72.64 22.01
C TYR A 238 -40.77 73.50 22.80
N GLY A 239 -40.55 73.68 24.10
CA GLY A 239 -41.37 74.52 24.98
C GLY A 239 -41.08 76.03 24.91
N ALA A 240 -40.85 76.62 23.73
CA ALA A 240 -40.63 78.07 23.64
C ALA A 240 -41.01 78.70 22.27
N LEU A 241 -42.24 78.51 21.82
CA LEU A 241 -42.87 79.44 20.86
C LEU A 241 -44.30 79.77 21.29
N THR A 242 -44.42 80.36 22.48
CA THR A 242 -45.56 81.23 22.79
C THR A 242 -45.48 82.41 21.82
N VAL A 243 -46.48 82.51 20.95
CA VAL A 243 -46.72 83.65 20.06
C VAL A 243 -46.90 84.90 20.93
N ASN A 244 -45.83 85.68 21.08
CA ASN A 244 -45.91 87.06 21.51
C ASN A 244 -45.89 87.93 20.25
N SER A 245 -47.05 88.49 19.98
CA SER A 245 -47.33 89.41 18.89
C SER A 245 -46.75 90.78 19.21
N GLU A 246 -45.47 91.01 18.96
CA GLU A 246 -44.88 92.36 18.88
C GLU A 246 -43.97 92.44 17.66
N ILE A 247 -44.40 93.25 16.69
CA ILE A 247 -43.59 93.70 15.56
C ILE A 247 -42.51 94.59 16.15
N ASP A 248 -41.32 94.04 16.35
CA ASP A 248 -40.16 94.83 16.73
C ASP A 248 -38.96 94.41 15.88
N SER A 249 -38.57 95.31 15.00
CA SER A 249 -37.33 95.36 14.22
C SER A 249 -36.74 94.02 13.76
N LEU A 250 -37.01 93.65 12.49
CA LEU A 250 -36.19 92.67 11.76
C LEU A 250 -34.70 92.93 12.12
N PRO A 251 -33.94 91.93 12.60
CA PRO A 251 -32.50 92.12 12.80
C PRO A 251 -31.93 92.57 11.47
N ASP A 252 -31.06 93.61 11.48
CA ASP A 252 -30.44 94.15 10.27
C ASP A 252 -29.98 92.97 9.40
N PRO A 253 -30.29 92.91 8.10
CA PRO A 253 -29.83 91.82 7.24
C PRO A 253 -28.33 91.52 7.38
N LYS A 254 -27.50 92.49 7.81
CA LYS A 254 -26.10 92.26 8.18
C LYS A 254 -25.92 91.37 9.41
N ASP A 255 -26.74 91.52 10.45
CA ASP A 255 -26.68 90.75 11.69
C ASP A 255 -27.18 89.30 11.50
N GLN A 256 -28.15 89.08 10.61
CA GLN A 256 -28.56 87.73 10.22
C GLN A 256 -27.45 87.02 9.44
N VAL A 257 -26.75 87.75 8.56
CA VAL A 257 -25.61 87.23 7.81
C VAL A 257 -24.43 86.92 8.74
N THR A 258 -24.16 87.72 9.77
CA THR A 258 -23.10 87.41 10.75
C THR A 258 -23.46 86.19 11.58
N TRP A 259 -24.73 86.01 11.97
CA TRP A 259 -25.19 84.81 12.66
C TRP A 259 -25.07 83.55 11.80
N LEU A 260 -25.57 83.57 10.56
CA LEU A 260 -25.45 82.44 9.63
C LEU A 260 -23.99 82.09 9.32
N LYS A 261 -23.09 83.08 9.27
CA LYS A 261 -21.65 82.84 9.13
C LYS A 261 -21.07 82.14 10.36
N PHE A 262 -21.43 82.56 11.56
CA PHE A 262 -20.99 81.92 12.79
C PHE A 262 -21.49 80.48 12.88
N GLU A 263 -22.76 80.27 12.54
CA GLU A 263 -23.40 78.95 12.52
C GLU A 263 -22.75 78.02 11.49
N LEU A 264 -22.49 78.51 10.27
CA LEU A 264 -21.76 77.76 9.26
C LEU A 264 -20.34 77.40 9.72
N CYS A 265 -19.61 78.33 10.33
CA CYS A 265 -18.29 78.05 10.89
C CYS A 265 -18.33 76.98 11.99
N ARG A 266 -19.33 77.04 12.87
CA ARG A 266 -19.56 76.03 13.92
C ARG A 266 -19.80 74.65 13.29
N LEU A 267 -20.73 74.55 12.34
CA LEU A 267 -21.05 73.29 11.65
C LEU A 267 -19.87 72.73 10.84
N LEU A 268 -19.06 73.61 10.23
CA LEU A 268 -17.85 73.18 9.53
C LEU A 268 -16.79 72.61 10.49
N GLU A 269 -16.62 73.20 11.66
CA GLU A 269 -15.68 72.69 12.68
C GLU A 269 -16.21 71.40 13.31
N GLU A 270 -17.51 71.30 13.59
CA GLU A 270 -18.15 70.06 14.04
C GLU A 270 -17.96 68.94 13.01
N ARG A 271 -18.22 69.21 11.73
CA ARG A 271 -17.97 68.26 10.63
C ARG A 271 -16.50 67.86 10.56
N ARG A 272 -15.56 68.80 10.66
CA ARG A 272 -14.12 68.52 10.64
C ARG A 272 -13.71 67.63 11.82
N SER A 273 -14.21 67.92 13.02
CA SER A 273 -13.95 67.12 14.22
C SER A 273 -14.53 65.71 14.12
N ALA A 274 -15.70 65.56 13.48
CA ALA A 274 -16.33 64.27 13.25
C ALA A 274 -15.53 63.41 12.27
N VAL A 275 -14.99 64.03 11.20
CA VAL A 275 -14.12 63.33 10.24
C VAL A 275 -12.83 62.85 10.92
N LEU A 276 -12.17 63.69 11.72
CA LEU A 276 -10.95 63.28 12.45
C LEU A 276 -11.22 62.12 13.42
N ARG A 277 -12.34 62.15 14.15
CA ARG A 277 -12.75 61.04 15.03
C ARG A 277 -13.05 59.76 14.24
N ALA A 278 -13.60 59.87 13.03
CA ALA A 278 -13.84 58.71 12.17
C ALA A 278 -12.52 58.08 11.70
N ASP A 279 -11.56 58.89 11.27
CA ASP A 279 -10.22 58.43 10.85
C ASP A 279 -9.46 57.76 12.03
N GLU A 280 -9.52 58.35 13.23
CA GLU A 280 -8.95 57.76 14.45
C GLU A 280 -9.60 56.42 14.80
N LEU A 281 -10.92 56.29 14.63
CA LEU A 281 -11.63 55.04 14.86
C LEU A 281 -11.32 53.98 13.80
N GLU A 282 -11.19 54.37 12.52
CA GLU A 282 -10.78 53.47 11.44
C GLU A 282 -9.37 52.92 11.70
N THR A 283 -8.42 53.78 12.06
CA THR A 283 -7.05 53.35 12.39
C THR A 283 -7.02 52.43 13.61
N ALA A 284 -7.80 52.72 14.65
CA ALA A 284 -7.92 51.86 15.83
C ALA A 284 -8.53 50.48 15.49
N LEU A 285 -9.57 50.43 14.66
CA LEU A 285 -10.17 49.18 14.20
C LEU A 285 -9.19 48.37 13.35
N MET A 286 -8.45 49.01 12.46
CA MET A 286 -7.46 48.34 11.62
C MET A 286 -6.35 47.69 12.47
N GLU A 287 -5.87 48.39 13.50
CA GLU A 287 -4.88 47.83 14.44
C GLU A 287 -5.46 46.69 15.29
N MET A 288 -6.71 46.81 15.74
CA MET A 288 -7.38 45.73 16.46
C MET A 288 -7.49 44.46 15.60
N VAL A 289 -7.91 44.58 14.33
CA VAL A 289 -8.00 43.45 13.40
C VAL A 289 -6.63 42.83 13.12
N LYS A 290 -5.58 43.64 12.97
CA LYS A 290 -4.20 43.13 12.79
C LYS A 290 -3.73 42.34 14.02
N GLN A 291 -4.01 42.85 15.23
CA GLN A 291 -3.64 42.15 16.46
C GLN A 291 -4.41 40.85 16.63
N ASP A 292 -5.71 40.84 16.32
CA ASP A 292 -6.52 39.64 16.41
C ASP A 292 -6.07 38.57 15.40
N ASN A 293 -5.84 38.96 14.14
CA ASN A 293 -5.26 38.08 13.13
C ASN A 293 -3.90 37.53 13.57
N ARG A 294 -3.03 38.36 14.16
CA ARG A 294 -1.73 37.91 14.67
C ARG A 294 -1.89 36.85 15.76
N ARG A 295 -2.83 37.04 16.70
CA ARG A 295 -3.09 36.08 17.79
C ARG A 295 -3.68 34.77 17.26
N GLN A 296 -4.61 34.85 16.32
CA GLN A 296 -5.19 33.66 15.69
C GLN A 296 -4.13 32.86 14.91
N LEU A 297 -3.28 33.56 14.17
CA LEU A 297 -2.18 32.93 13.43
C LEU A 297 -1.14 32.33 14.38
N SER A 298 -0.78 33.00 15.48
CA SER A 298 0.17 32.46 16.45
C SER A 298 -0.39 31.23 17.17
N ALA A 299 -1.66 31.25 17.56
CA ALA A 299 -2.31 30.09 18.19
C ALA A 299 -2.36 28.88 17.23
N LYS A 300 -2.66 29.10 15.95
CA LYS A 300 -2.61 28.05 14.93
C LYS A 300 -1.19 27.52 14.71
N ALA A 301 -0.19 28.39 14.72
CA ALA A 301 1.21 27.99 14.57
C ALA A 301 1.65 27.11 15.76
N GLU A 302 1.31 27.51 16.99
CA GLU A 302 1.60 26.72 18.20
C GLU A 302 0.90 25.35 18.18
N GLN A 303 -0.35 25.28 17.72
CA GLN A 303 -1.06 24.01 17.55
C GLN A 303 -0.34 23.09 16.56
N LEU A 304 0.03 23.63 15.38
CA LEU A 304 0.75 22.85 14.36
C LEU A 304 2.13 22.41 14.86
N GLU A 305 2.84 23.23 15.63
CA GLU A 305 4.11 22.85 16.25
C GLU A 305 3.93 21.68 17.23
N HIS A 306 2.85 21.68 18.01
CA HIS A 306 2.53 20.58 18.91
C HIS A 306 2.22 19.29 18.15
N GLU A 307 1.35 19.34 17.14
CA GLU A 307 1.02 18.18 16.28
C GLU A 307 2.27 17.63 15.57
N LEU A 308 3.16 18.51 15.08
CA LEU A 308 4.44 18.09 14.50
C LEU A 308 5.36 17.41 15.53
N SER A 309 5.35 17.88 16.78
CA SER A 309 6.14 17.27 17.85
C SER A 309 5.63 15.87 18.22
N GLU A 310 4.30 15.68 18.27
CA GLU A 310 3.68 14.38 18.51
C GLU A 310 3.95 13.41 17.36
N LEU A 311 3.83 13.86 16.10
CA LEU A 311 4.12 13.05 14.93
C LEU A 311 5.60 12.63 14.87
N LYS A 312 6.52 13.53 15.23
CA LYS A 312 7.95 13.20 15.30
C LYS A 312 8.25 12.15 16.37
N GLN A 313 7.62 12.26 17.53
CA GLN A 313 7.78 11.24 18.59
C GLN A 313 7.24 9.89 18.11
N ALA A 314 6.03 9.86 17.54
CA ALA A 314 5.42 8.64 17.03
C ALA A 314 6.27 8.00 15.92
N LEU A 315 6.91 8.80 15.06
CA LEU A 315 7.82 8.30 14.04
C LEU A 315 9.06 7.64 14.66
N SER A 316 9.65 8.25 15.69
CA SER A 316 10.80 7.68 16.42
C SER A 316 10.43 6.35 17.06
N ASP A 317 9.29 6.29 17.75
CA ASP A 317 8.81 5.06 18.39
C ASP A 317 8.56 3.94 17.35
N LYS A 318 8.04 4.29 16.17
CA LYS A 318 7.86 3.35 15.06
C LYS A 318 9.18 2.84 14.48
N GLN A 319 10.18 3.71 14.37
CA GLN A 319 11.52 3.33 13.92
C GLN A 319 12.21 2.39 14.91
N GLU A 320 12.05 2.62 16.22
CA GLU A 320 12.53 1.69 17.26
C GLU A 320 11.80 0.34 17.20
N GLN A 321 10.47 0.36 17.01
CA GLN A 321 9.68 -0.85 16.82
C GLN A 321 10.12 -1.66 15.59
N GLU A 322 10.39 -1.00 14.48
CA GLU A 322 10.89 -1.60 13.25
C GLU A 322 12.27 -2.26 13.46
N GLN A 323 13.20 -1.57 14.12
CA GLN A 323 14.51 -2.14 14.46
C GLN A 323 14.41 -3.37 15.34
N ALA A 324 13.52 -3.35 16.34
CA ALA A 324 13.26 -4.51 17.19
C ALA A 324 12.67 -5.69 16.40
N MET A 325 11.76 -5.42 15.46
CA MET A 325 11.19 -6.43 14.57
C MET A 325 12.26 -7.04 13.67
N PHE A 326 13.14 -6.24 13.07
CA PHE A 326 14.26 -6.74 12.26
C PHE A 326 15.18 -7.68 13.06
N GLN A 327 15.52 -7.33 14.30
CA GLN A 327 16.32 -8.20 15.16
C GLN A 327 15.63 -9.54 15.45
N LEU A 328 14.31 -9.52 15.65
CA LEU A 328 13.53 -10.73 15.88
C LEU A 328 13.45 -11.62 14.63
N VAL A 329 13.19 -11.03 13.46
CA VAL A 329 13.19 -11.75 12.18
C VAL A 329 14.54 -12.38 11.90
N MET A 330 15.63 -11.64 12.08
CA MET A 330 17.00 -12.17 11.93
C MET A 330 17.26 -13.37 12.84
N ARG A 331 16.80 -13.33 14.09
CA ARG A 331 16.92 -14.48 15.02
C ARG A 331 16.11 -15.68 14.54
N VAL A 332 14.86 -15.47 14.15
CA VAL A 332 13.97 -16.55 13.67
C VAL A 332 14.53 -17.19 12.40
N GLU A 333 15.05 -16.40 11.46
CA GLU A 333 15.69 -16.93 10.26
C GLU A 333 16.92 -17.80 10.57
N GLN A 334 17.72 -17.41 11.56
CA GLN A 334 18.86 -18.23 12.00
C GLN A 334 18.39 -19.53 12.62
N GLU A 335 17.39 -19.50 13.51
CA GLU A 335 16.80 -20.70 14.12
C GLU A 335 16.20 -21.63 13.05
N LEU A 336 15.53 -21.09 12.03
CA LEU A 336 15.01 -21.87 10.91
C LEU A 336 16.12 -22.50 10.07
N LYS A 337 17.23 -21.79 9.83
CA LYS A 337 18.40 -22.37 9.15
C LYS A 337 18.98 -23.54 9.94
N PHE A 338 19.17 -23.38 11.25
CA PHE A 338 19.65 -24.46 12.10
C PHE A 338 18.70 -25.66 12.13
N ALA A 339 17.39 -25.42 12.18
CA ALA A 339 16.38 -26.47 12.14
C ALA A 339 16.40 -27.22 10.79
N GLU A 340 16.55 -26.51 9.68
CA GLU A 340 16.59 -27.13 8.35
C GLU A 340 17.90 -27.92 8.13
N GLU A 341 19.04 -27.41 8.58
CA GLU A 341 20.30 -28.16 8.56
C GLU A 341 20.21 -29.45 9.39
N ALA A 342 19.60 -29.38 10.58
CA ALA A 342 19.34 -30.56 11.39
C ALA A 342 18.40 -31.57 10.71
N ARG A 343 17.35 -31.08 10.02
CA ARG A 343 16.43 -31.91 9.24
C ARG A 343 17.15 -32.63 8.09
N ILE A 344 17.97 -31.91 7.32
CA ILE A 344 18.73 -32.47 6.19
C ILE A 344 19.71 -33.54 6.69
N SER A 345 20.42 -33.28 7.80
CA SER A 345 21.33 -34.25 8.41
C SER A 345 20.61 -35.53 8.83
N ALA A 346 19.47 -35.41 9.51
CA ALA A 346 18.66 -36.55 9.92
C ALA A 346 18.11 -37.35 8.72
N GLU A 347 17.77 -36.68 7.61
CA GLU A 347 17.32 -37.33 6.38
C GLU A 347 18.44 -38.14 5.71
N GLN A 348 19.66 -37.60 5.70
CA GLN A 348 20.86 -38.30 5.20
C GLN A 348 21.18 -39.54 6.04
N ASP A 349 21.14 -39.42 7.37
CA ASP A 349 21.35 -40.55 8.28
C ASP A 349 20.30 -41.65 8.08
N ALA A 350 19.03 -41.25 7.94
CA ALA A 350 17.95 -42.20 7.67
C ALA A 350 18.12 -42.88 6.29
N ALA A 351 18.59 -42.16 5.27
CA ALA A 351 18.90 -42.74 3.96
C ALA A 351 20.05 -43.75 4.04
N ALA A 352 21.12 -43.43 4.77
CA ALA A 352 22.25 -44.34 4.99
C ALA A 352 21.81 -45.63 5.73
N GLN A 353 20.96 -45.50 6.75
CA GLN A 353 20.39 -46.64 7.46
C GLN A 353 19.52 -47.51 6.56
N ARG A 354 18.67 -46.92 5.71
CA ARG A 354 17.85 -47.67 4.73
C ARG A 354 18.72 -48.43 3.74
N TYR A 355 19.81 -47.83 3.25
CA TYR A 355 20.76 -48.51 2.37
C TYR A 355 21.41 -49.71 3.06
N ALA A 356 21.91 -49.52 4.30
CA ALA A 356 22.51 -50.60 5.07
C ALA A 356 21.51 -51.75 5.32
N ALA A 357 20.25 -51.43 5.63
CA ALA A 357 19.18 -52.43 5.79
C ALA A 357 18.91 -53.22 4.50
N ASN A 358 18.85 -52.55 3.34
CA ASN A 358 18.65 -53.21 2.05
C ASN A 358 19.81 -54.16 1.70
N VAL A 359 21.06 -53.75 1.94
CA VAL A 359 22.23 -54.61 1.71
C VAL A 359 22.19 -55.85 2.61
N LEU A 360 21.82 -55.69 3.88
CA LEU A 360 21.65 -56.83 4.79
C LEU A 360 20.52 -57.76 4.35
N GLN A 361 19.42 -57.20 3.85
CA GLN A 361 18.30 -57.98 3.32
C GLN A 361 18.72 -58.81 2.10
N GLU A 362 19.43 -58.23 1.15
CA GLU A 362 19.93 -58.93 -0.03
C GLU A 362 20.86 -60.09 0.37
N LYS A 363 21.79 -59.85 1.31
CA LYS A 363 22.67 -60.91 1.85
C LYS A 363 21.90 -62.02 2.54
N TYR A 364 20.82 -61.68 3.26
CA TYR A 364 19.95 -62.66 3.89
C TYR A 364 19.21 -63.51 2.85
N GLU A 365 18.69 -62.89 1.79
CA GLU A 365 18.02 -63.59 0.69
C GLU A 365 18.98 -64.52 -0.06
N GLU A 366 20.22 -64.09 -0.34
CA GLU A 366 21.28 -64.93 -0.91
C GLU A 366 21.59 -66.15 -0.02
N ALA A 367 21.73 -65.94 1.29
CA ALA A 367 22.01 -67.00 2.24
C ALA A 367 20.85 -68.01 2.33
N MET A 368 19.60 -67.53 2.33
CA MET A 368 18.40 -68.36 2.32
C MET A 368 18.30 -69.20 1.04
N ALA A 369 18.62 -68.61 -0.12
CA ALA A 369 18.66 -69.35 -1.38
C ALA A 369 19.73 -70.46 -1.39
N SER A 370 20.92 -70.17 -0.84
CA SER A 370 22.00 -71.16 -0.67
C SER A 370 21.59 -72.31 0.27
N LEU A 371 20.95 -71.99 1.40
CA LEU A 371 20.41 -72.99 2.33
C LEU A 371 19.38 -73.89 1.63
N ALA A 372 18.42 -73.32 0.91
CA ALA A 372 17.43 -74.09 0.15
C ALA A 372 18.09 -75.00 -0.91
N GLN A 373 19.17 -74.55 -1.56
CA GLN A 373 19.93 -75.39 -2.48
C GLN A 373 20.59 -76.58 -1.78
N MET A 374 21.18 -76.36 -0.60
CA MET A 374 21.78 -77.45 0.20
C MET A 374 20.72 -78.43 0.70
N GLU A 375 19.57 -77.93 1.14
CA GLU A 375 18.43 -78.77 1.56
C GLU A 375 17.99 -79.68 0.41
N ASN A 376 17.80 -79.13 -0.79
CA ASN A 376 17.49 -79.93 -1.98
C ASN A 376 18.56 -80.99 -2.29
N ARG A 377 19.86 -80.65 -2.15
CA ARG A 377 20.94 -81.63 -2.32
C ARG A 377 20.91 -82.72 -1.26
N ALA A 378 20.62 -82.37 -0.01
CA ALA A 378 20.51 -83.33 1.10
C ALA A 378 19.34 -84.30 0.87
N VAL A 379 18.16 -83.77 0.50
CA VAL A 379 16.99 -84.58 0.15
C VAL A 379 17.28 -85.49 -1.05
N MET A 380 17.99 -85.01 -2.07
CA MET A 380 18.43 -85.86 -3.19
C MET A 380 19.41 -86.96 -2.75
N ALA A 381 20.36 -86.64 -1.87
CA ALA A 381 21.29 -87.63 -1.34
C ALA A 381 20.58 -88.69 -0.49
N GLU A 382 19.62 -88.27 0.34
CA GLU A 382 18.79 -89.15 1.17
C GLU A 382 17.93 -90.08 0.31
N THR A 383 17.24 -89.55 -0.69
CA THR A 383 16.43 -90.35 -1.63
C THR A 383 17.28 -91.32 -2.45
N MET A 384 18.47 -90.92 -2.91
CA MET A 384 19.41 -91.85 -3.56
C MET A 384 19.86 -92.97 -2.62
N LEU A 385 20.19 -92.65 -1.37
CA LEU A 385 20.56 -93.64 -0.37
C LEU A 385 19.41 -94.63 -0.15
N GLU A 386 18.19 -94.12 0.02
CA GLU A 386 17.00 -94.95 0.20
C GLU A 386 16.76 -95.88 -1.00
N ALA A 387 16.91 -95.36 -2.22
CA ALA A 387 16.83 -96.16 -3.45
C ALA A 387 17.91 -97.25 -3.51
N THR A 388 19.16 -96.96 -3.13
CA THR A 388 20.24 -97.99 -3.09
C THR A 388 19.99 -99.07 -2.04
N LEU A 389 19.46 -98.69 -0.87
CA LEU A 389 19.05 -99.65 0.16
C LEU A 389 17.90 -100.54 -0.32
N GLN A 390 16.90 -99.97 -1.01
CA GLN A 390 15.80 -100.74 -1.61
C GLN A 390 16.31 -101.69 -2.72
N TYR A 391 17.26 -101.26 -3.54
CA TYR A 391 17.90 -102.11 -4.56
C TYR A 391 18.70 -103.27 -3.95
N GLN A 392 19.50 -103.02 -2.91
CA GLN A 392 20.21 -104.08 -2.20
C GLN A 392 19.25 -105.07 -1.52
N SER A 393 18.16 -104.57 -0.93
CA SER A 393 17.12 -105.43 -0.33
C SER A 393 16.41 -106.31 -1.36
N SER A 394 16.16 -105.81 -2.57
CA SER A 394 15.55 -106.57 -3.66
C SER A 394 16.51 -107.61 -4.27
N GLN A 395 17.81 -107.29 -4.38
CA GLN A 395 18.87 -108.26 -4.73
C GLN A 395 18.95 -109.44 -3.74
N GLN A 396 18.87 -109.16 -2.43
CA GLN A 396 18.85 -110.21 -1.40
C GLN A 396 17.58 -111.07 -1.45
N LYS A 397 16.43 -110.50 -1.87
CA LYS A 397 15.18 -111.25 -2.08
C LYS A 397 15.21 -112.16 -3.32
N ALA A 398 16.06 -111.89 -4.31
CA ALA A 398 16.19 -112.72 -5.52
C ALA A 398 17.07 -113.97 -5.33
N LEU A 399 17.82 -114.07 -4.22
CA LEU A 399 18.78 -115.17 -3.93
C LEU A 399 18.31 -116.15 -2.85
N SER A 400 17.01 -116.25 -2.56
CA SER A 400 16.48 -117.24 -1.59
C SER A 400 15.35 -118.11 -2.19
N PRO A 401 15.36 -119.45 -2.05
CA PRO A 401 14.29 -120.32 -2.55
C PRO A 401 13.07 -120.38 -1.59
N LEU A 402 11.87 -120.42 -2.18
CA LEU A 402 10.53 -120.54 -1.54
C LEU A 402 10.24 -122.01 -1.09
N PRO A 403 9.18 -122.30 -0.31
CA PRO A 403 9.28 -122.99 0.97
C PRO A 403 8.32 -124.21 1.02
N SER A 404 8.20 -124.92 2.15
CA SER A 404 7.07 -125.84 2.36
C SER A 404 6.94 -126.35 3.81
N PRO A 405 5.76 -126.84 4.24
CA PRO A 405 4.94 -126.14 5.23
C PRO A 405 4.52 -127.01 6.42
N ARG A 406 4.14 -126.39 7.55
CA ARG A 406 2.81 -126.53 8.20
C ARG A 406 2.81 -125.92 9.60
N ALA A 407 1.64 -125.37 9.90
CA ALA A 407 1.23 -124.79 11.17
C ALA A 407 0.68 -125.84 12.14
N SER A 408 0.82 -125.59 13.45
CA SER A 408 -0.32 -125.37 14.37
C SER A 408 0.14 -125.27 15.83
N ALA A 409 -0.26 -124.18 16.51
CA ALA A 409 -0.64 -123.97 17.93
C ALA A 409 0.14 -124.73 19.05
N GLN A 410 0.52 -124.17 20.19
CA GLN A 410 -0.10 -123.18 21.09
C GLN A 410 0.90 -122.86 22.22
N ASP A 411 0.62 -121.81 23.02
CA ASP A 411 1.16 -121.48 24.36
C ASP A 411 2.53 -120.79 24.56
N ASP A 412 2.40 -119.57 25.08
CA ASP A 412 2.96 -118.99 26.31
C ASP A 412 4.44 -119.13 26.73
N SER A 413 4.98 -117.93 26.97
CA SER A 413 5.90 -117.53 28.05
C SER A 413 7.42 -117.63 27.83
N PHE A 414 8.00 -116.41 27.92
CA PHE A 414 9.36 -115.99 28.29
C PHE A 414 10.61 -116.34 27.45
N GLN A 415 11.23 -115.23 27.03
CA GLN A 415 12.67 -114.93 26.96
C GLN A 415 13.46 -115.31 25.69
N GLU A 416 13.69 -114.28 24.86
CA GLU A 416 15.01 -113.62 24.68
C GLU A 416 15.39 -113.34 23.21
N SER A 417 15.80 -112.08 23.00
CA SER A 417 16.63 -111.55 21.90
C SER A 417 16.07 -111.52 20.46
N GLN A 418 15.79 -110.31 19.97
CA GLN A 418 16.37 -109.83 18.71
C GLN A 418 16.31 -108.30 18.57
N SER A 419 17.42 -107.77 18.08
CA SER A 419 17.68 -106.41 17.60
C SER A 419 16.74 -106.01 16.46
N ARG A 420 16.16 -104.80 16.51
CA ARG A 420 15.70 -104.05 15.33
C ARG A 420 15.34 -102.59 15.64
N ARG A 421 15.99 -101.71 14.87
CA ARG A 421 15.51 -100.45 14.27
C ARG A 421 14.66 -99.52 15.13
N ILE A 422 15.28 -98.39 15.48
CA ILE A 422 14.58 -97.17 15.90
C ILE A 422 13.95 -96.56 14.65
N ASN A 423 12.62 -96.61 14.57
CA ASN A 423 11.81 -95.80 13.65
C ASN A 423 11.69 -94.38 14.22
N LEU A 424 12.17 -93.37 13.50
CA LEU A 424 11.91 -91.95 13.79
C LEU A 424 11.58 -91.20 12.48
N LEU A 425 10.35 -91.35 11.99
CA LEU A 425 9.65 -90.46 11.04
C LEU A 425 8.14 -90.69 11.29
N GLY A 426 7.21 -89.76 11.53
CA GLY A 426 7.12 -88.29 11.59
C GLY A 426 5.75 -87.95 12.27
N PRO A 427 5.12 -86.75 12.13
CA PRO A 427 5.47 -85.58 11.32
C PRO A 427 5.75 -84.31 12.16
N PHE A 428 6.76 -83.52 11.79
CA PHE A 428 6.84 -82.13 12.26
C PHE A 428 6.18 -81.21 11.23
N SER A 429 4.90 -80.94 11.42
CA SER A 429 4.24 -79.79 10.83
C SER A 429 4.77 -78.52 11.49
N LEU A 430 5.59 -77.76 10.79
CA LEU A 430 6.01 -76.42 11.20
C LEU A 430 4.86 -75.43 11.00
N SER A 431 3.99 -75.34 12.00
CA SER A 431 3.22 -74.13 12.31
C SER A 431 4.10 -73.21 13.14
N TRP A 432 5.00 -72.47 12.48
CA TRP A 432 5.59 -71.23 13.03
C TRP A 432 5.50 -70.16 11.95
N ARG A 433 4.28 -69.68 11.76
CA ARG A 433 3.97 -68.43 11.09
C ARG A 433 3.14 -67.60 12.07
N ASP A 434 3.79 -66.97 13.04
CA ASP A 434 3.27 -65.73 13.63
C ASP A 434 4.33 -65.03 14.50
N LYS A 435 4.91 -63.93 13.99
CA LYS A 435 4.99 -62.65 14.72
C LYS A 435 5.45 -61.54 13.77
N ASN A 436 4.55 -61.16 12.88
CA ASN A 436 4.52 -59.82 12.30
C ASN A 436 3.06 -59.51 11.96
N LYS A 437 2.38 -58.93 12.95
CA LYS A 437 1.10 -58.24 12.80
C LYS A 437 1.13 -56.99 13.66
N GLY A 438 1.83 -55.97 13.15
CA GLY A 438 1.67 -54.59 13.59
C GLY A 438 0.28 -54.11 13.18
N LYS A 439 -0.43 -53.53 14.15
CA LYS A 439 -1.74 -52.89 14.00
C LYS A 439 -1.78 -51.96 12.78
N GLN A 440 -2.66 -52.25 11.83
CA GLN A 440 -3.37 -51.20 11.11
C GLN A 440 -4.47 -50.68 12.02
N ASN A 441 -4.39 -49.41 12.41
CA ASN A 441 -5.56 -48.59 12.69
C ASN A 441 -5.44 -47.35 11.80
N ASN A 442 -6.30 -47.29 10.78
CA ASN A 442 -6.67 -46.04 10.13
C ASN A 442 -7.40 -45.18 11.17
N ALA A 443 -7.01 -43.92 11.30
CA ALA A 443 -7.84 -42.90 11.91
C ALA A 443 -8.09 -41.82 10.86
N SER A 444 -9.30 -41.83 10.33
CA SER A 444 -9.91 -40.72 9.60
C SER A 444 -10.89 -40.00 10.52
N ASP A 445 -10.74 -38.69 10.56
CA ASP A 445 -11.78 -37.66 10.67
C ASP A 445 -12.77 -37.56 11.84
N CYS A 446 -12.77 -36.32 12.37
CA CYS A 446 -13.88 -35.46 12.77
C CYS A 446 -14.79 -35.85 13.95
N THR A 447 -14.84 -34.98 14.97
CA THR A 447 -16.08 -34.28 15.37
C THR A 447 -15.79 -33.10 16.30
N ASP A 448 -16.30 -31.94 15.91
CA ASP A 448 -16.69 -30.83 16.78
C ASP A 448 -17.65 -31.29 17.90
N ALA A 449 -17.46 -30.77 19.11
CA ALA A 449 -18.43 -29.89 19.79
C ALA A 449 -18.27 -29.90 21.31
N LYS A 450 -17.98 -28.70 21.83
CA LYS A 450 -18.62 -28.08 22.99
C LYS A 450 -18.28 -28.62 24.39
N LEU A 451 -17.44 -27.86 25.10
CA LEU A 451 -17.55 -27.76 26.56
C LEU A 451 -17.49 -26.29 27.01
N THR A 452 -18.47 -26.00 27.85
CA THR A 452 -18.72 -24.78 28.62
C THR A 452 -17.82 -24.72 29.84
N ASP A 453 -17.34 -23.50 30.09
CA ASP A 453 -17.29 -22.78 31.36
C ASP A 453 -16.35 -23.19 32.51
N ALA A 454 -15.74 -22.12 33.02
CA ALA A 454 -15.34 -21.82 34.40
C ALA A 454 -14.14 -22.51 35.07
N HIS A 455 -13.17 -21.62 35.37
CA HIS A 455 -12.59 -21.33 36.69
C HIS A 455 -11.29 -22.02 37.14
N GLU A 456 -10.29 -21.15 37.38
CA GLU A 456 -9.24 -21.22 38.41
C GLU A 456 -8.23 -22.39 38.34
N GLN A 457 -6.94 -22.26 38.67
CA GLN A 457 -6.25 -21.31 39.52
C GLN A 457 -4.75 -21.29 39.16
N ARG A 458 -4.16 -20.15 39.46
CA ARG A 458 -2.75 -19.76 39.40
C ARG A 458 -1.99 -20.37 40.59
N GLU A 459 -0.73 -20.79 40.38
CA GLU A 459 0.40 -20.84 41.35
C GLU A 459 1.55 -21.58 40.64
N GLU A 460 2.71 -20.98 40.36
CA GLU A 460 3.80 -20.44 41.18
C GLU A 460 5.06 -21.27 40.90
N ALA A 461 6.11 -20.58 40.50
CA ALA A 461 7.45 -21.11 40.33
C ALA A 461 8.11 -21.33 41.70
N PRO A 462 9.24 -22.06 41.74
CA PRO A 462 10.28 -21.76 42.71
C PRO A 462 11.60 -21.38 42.03
N SER A 463 12.17 -20.32 42.59
CA SER A 463 13.57 -19.93 42.55
C SER A 463 14.47 -21.00 43.19
N ILE A 464 15.77 -20.98 42.85
CA ILE A 464 16.90 -21.21 43.76
C ILE A 464 18.12 -20.51 43.14
N ASP A 465 18.73 -19.66 43.96
CA ASP A 465 19.99 -18.95 43.72
C ASP A 465 21.22 -19.81 44.09
N ASP A 466 22.33 -19.41 43.47
CA ASP A 466 23.64 -19.13 44.06
C ASP A 466 24.86 -20.09 44.04
N GLU A 467 25.96 -19.43 43.65
CA GLU A 467 27.39 -19.58 43.99
C GLU A 467 28.35 -20.54 43.23
N LYS A 468 29.23 -19.88 42.43
CA LYS A 468 30.70 -19.70 42.62
C LYS A 468 31.71 -20.28 41.62
N HIS A 469 32.67 -19.38 41.35
CA HIS A 469 33.88 -19.37 40.50
C HIS A 469 34.87 -20.55 40.56
N GLY A 470 35.61 -20.69 39.45
CA GLY A 470 36.98 -21.22 39.40
C GLY A 470 37.61 -21.16 38.00
N GLU A 471 38.61 -20.28 37.81
CA GLU A 471 39.51 -20.22 36.65
C GLU A 471 40.38 -21.49 36.50
N THR A 472 40.88 -21.78 35.28
CA THR A 472 42.33 -21.77 34.92
C THR A 472 42.71 -22.73 33.76
N GLN A 473 43.48 -22.19 32.80
CA GLN A 473 44.55 -22.77 31.95
C GLN A 473 44.32 -23.55 30.63
N LYS A 474 45.03 -23.02 29.60
CA LYS A 474 45.51 -23.62 28.34
C LYS A 474 46.42 -24.85 28.55
N PRO A 475 46.68 -25.62 27.49
CA PRO A 475 48.06 -25.61 26.97
C PRO A 475 48.19 -25.58 25.44
N ASP A 476 49.41 -25.22 25.02
CA ASP A 476 49.93 -25.04 23.68
C ASP A 476 50.17 -26.35 22.90
N GLY A 477 50.26 -26.26 21.57
CA GLY A 477 50.62 -27.37 20.68
C GLY A 477 50.90 -26.92 19.25
N GLU A 478 52.18 -26.66 19.00
CA GLU A 478 52.87 -26.24 17.77
C GLU A 478 52.97 -27.36 16.71
N TRP A 479 52.67 -27.08 15.43
CA TRP A 479 53.24 -27.82 14.28
C TRP A 479 53.52 -26.85 13.11
N THR A 480 54.79 -26.74 12.77
CA THR A 480 55.36 -26.08 11.58
C THR A 480 55.62 -27.11 10.49
N VAL A 481 55.25 -26.83 9.23
CA VAL A 481 55.92 -27.40 8.03
C VAL A 481 55.94 -26.36 6.90
N GLU A 482 57.08 -26.32 6.22
CA GLU A 482 57.60 -25.32 5.29
C GLU A 482 56.92 -25.23 3.90
N SER A 483 57.14 -24.07 3.31
CA SER A 483 56.83 -23.67 1.93
C SER A 483 57.97 -24.04 0.96
N PRO A 484 57.74 -24.07 -0.36
CA PRO A 484 58.76 -23.63 -1.31
C PRO A 484 58.31 -22.48 -2.22
N ARG A 485 59.25 -21.56 -2.42
CA ARG A 485 59.18 -20.31 -3.19
C ARG A 485 59.04 -20.52 -4.70
N GLY A 486 58.36 -19.59 -5.36
CA GLY A 486 58.53 -19.23 -6.76
C GLY A 486 58.17 -17.76 -6.98
N ASN A 487 59.16 -16.94 -7.33
CA ASN A 487 59.04 -15.52 -7.66
C ASN A 487 58.16 -15.31 -8.91
N ASP A 488 57.35 -14.25 -8.95
CA ASP A 488 57.51 -13.21 -9.98
C ASP A 488 56.72 -11.92 -9.66
N LYS A 489 57.50 -10.83 -9.60
CA LYS A 489 57.24 -9.44 -10.00
C LYS A 489 55.96 -8.73 -9.56
N ALA A 490 56.21 -7.81 -8.63
CA ALA A 490 55.48 -6.59 -8.31
C ALA A 490 54.78 -5.88 -9.48
N GLU A 491 53.49 -5.65 -9.30
CA GLU A 491 52.77 -4.53 -9.89
C GLU A 491 51.79 -3.99 -8.82
N SER A 492 52.05 -2.78 -8.34
CA SER A 492 51.25 -2.09 -7.33
C SER A 492 49.91 -1.64 -7.91
N PRO A 493 48.74 -1.94 -7.33
CA PRO A 493 47.50 -1.33 -7.77
C PRO A 493 47.43 0.11 -7.23
N LYS A 494 47.07 1.02 -8.12
CA LYS A 494 46.80 2.43 -7.84
C LYS A 494 45.74 2.54 -6.73
N LYS A 495 46.04 3.32 -5.68
CA LYS A 495 45.03 3.82 -4.74
C LYS A 495 44.15 4.81 -5.50
N ASP A 496 42.91 4.45 -5.78
CA ASP A 496 41.91 5.39 -6.24
C ASP A 496 41.62 6.39 -5.11
N ARG A 497 41.96 7.66 -5.36
CA ARG A 497 41.61 8.79 -4.50
C ARG A 497 40.19 9.22 -4.86
N ILE A 498 39.23 8.90 -4.00
CA ILE A 498 37.88 9.45 -4.10
C ILE A 498 37.85 10.76 -3.31
N HIS A 499 37.59 11.88 -4.01
CA HIS A 499 37.29 13.16 -3.38
C HIS A 499 35.77 13.26 -3.20
N ILE A 500 35.30 13.22 -1.95
CA ILE A 500 33.90 13.52 -1.62
C ILE A 500 33.83 14.99 -1.23
N ILE A 501 33.04 15.78 -1.97
CA ILE A 501 32.67 17.15 -1.62
C ILE A 501 31.35 17.06 -0.86
N THR A 502 31.36 17.28 0.44
CA THR A 502 30.15 17.49 1.23
C THR A 502 29.80 18.98 1.23
N ASN A 503 28.67 19.34 0.62
CA ASN A 503 28.11 20.68 0.73
C ASN A 503 27.34 20.79 2.05
N ASP A 504 27.95 21.41 3.05
CA ASP A 504 27.22 21.86 4.24
C ASP A 504 26.62 23.25 3.99
N MET A 505 25.30 23.32 4.15
CA MET A 505 24.48 24.52 4.15
C MET A 505 24.78 25.38 5.39
N ASN A 506 25.93 26.04 5.42
CA ASN A 506 26.14 27.29 6.15
C ASN A 506 27.50 27.86 5.78
N GLY A 507 27.51 28.86 4.89
CA GLY A 507 28.72 29.45 4.35
C GLY A 507 29.71 29.92 5.42
N ARG A 508 30.78 29.14 5.62
CA ARG A 508 32.11 29.55 6.11
C ARG A 508 33.13 28.48 5.70
N HIS A 509 34.29 28.92 5.23
CA HIS A 509 35.35 28.15 4.57
C HIS A 509 35.69 26.79 5.22
N GLY A 510 35.72 25.72 4.41
CA GLY A 510 36.09 24.36 4.82
C GLY A 510 37.61 24.17 4.97
N GLN A 511 37.99 23.48 6.04
CA GLN A 511 39.32 22.88 6.24
C GLN A 511 39.33 21.46 5.66
N LEU A 512 40.39 21.13 4.92
CA LEU A 512 40.66 19.78 4.41
C LEU A 512 41.12 18.88 5.56
N GLN A 513 40.42 17.78 5.83
CA GLN A 513 40.88 16.75 6.74
C GLN A 513 41.05 15.42 5.99
N GLU A 514 42.28 14.90 5.98
CA GLU A 514 42.69 13.68 5.31
C GLU A 514 42.60 12.53 6.33
N ILE A 515 41.70 11.57 6.13
CA ILE A 515 41.60 10.36 6.97
C ILE A 515 42.13 9.18 6.15
N GLN A 516 43.20 8.56 6.62
CA GLN A 516 43.69 7.26 6.14
C GLN A 516 43.00 6.16 6.95
N LEU A 517 42.33 5.24 6.27
CA LEU A 517 41.85 3.99 6.85
C LEU A 517 42.95 2.93 6.64
N ASP A 518 43.33 2.25 7.74
CA ASP A 518 44.15 1.03 7.74
C ASP A 518 43.30 -0.22 7.44
#